data_AF-A0A1R3GF55-F1
#
_entry.id   AF-A0A1R3GF55-F1
#
_cell.length_a   1.000
_cell.length_b   1.000
_cell.length_c   1.000
_cell.angle_alpha   90.00
_cell.angle_beta   90.00
_cell.angle_gamma   90.00
#
_symmetry.space_group_name_H-M   'P 1'
#
loop_
_entity.id
_entity.type
_entity.pdbx_description
1 polymer ?
#
loop_
_entity_poly.entity_id
_entity_poly.type
_entity_poly.pdbx_seq_one_letter_code
_entity_poly.pdbx_strand_id
1 'polypeptide(L)'
;MAIDAIEASSPPSQFPSNFSSSNQLRHFYVAVDRLQFKMETLIDLLGVAGRRTGLPIVVCCSSRDELDAVCSAVSNLPYISLSSLYSDQAEAERSSILEKFREATAKWNQQVTVQTGDGHEVGNDEQESCMIVVTDTCLPLVASGESPISARVLINYELPTKKETYTRRLTSCLAADGIVINMVVGGEVVTLKSLEESSGLNIAEMPINISEIL
;
A
#
# COMPACT_ATOMS: atom_id res chain seq x y z
N MET A 1 11.70 57.55 -33.07
CA MET A 1 10.58 56.71 -32.60
C MET A 1 11.07 55.28 -32.65
N ALA A 2 11.55 54.76 -31.51
CA ALA A 2 12.06 53.41 -31.40
C ALA A 2 10.90 52.50 -30.95
N ILE A 3 10.72 51.38 -31.64
CA ILE A 3 9.71 50.36 -31.35
C ILE A 3 10.37 49.27 -30.49
N ASP A 4 9.98 49.18 -29.22
CA ASP A 4 10.33 48.05 -28.35
C ASP A 4 9.40 46.87 -28.65
N ALA A 5 10.00 45.74 -29.04
CA ALA A 5 9.32 44.47 -29.20
C ALA A 5 9.30 43.76 -27.84
N ILE A 6 8.09 43.57 -27.30
CA ILE A 6 7.87 42.82 -26.06
C ILE A 6 7.56 41.37 -26.44
N GLU A 7 8.57 40.51 -26.33
CA GLU A 7 8.43 39.06 -26.50
C GLU A 7 7.86 38.47 -25.19
N ALA A 8 6.59 38.08 -25.20
CA ALA A 8 5.93 37.44 -24.06
C ALA A 8 6.19 35.93 -24.09
N SER A 9 7.22 35.49 -23.36
CA SER A 9 7.52 34.08 -23.14
C SER A 9 6.46 33.46 -22.22
N SER A 10 5.80 32.38 -22.67
CA SER A 10 4.91 31.56 -21.84
C SER A 10 5.70 30.82 -20.75
N PRO A 11 5.14 30.59 -19.54
CA PRO A 11 5.85 29.84 -18.52
C PRO A 11 5.86 28.34 -18.88
N PRO A 12 7.00 27.65 -18.75
CA PRO A 12 7.03 26.20 -18.89
C PRO A 12 6.33 25.58 -17.69
N SER A 13 5.35 24.71 -17.97
CA SER A 13 4.78 23.77 -17.01
C SER A 13 5.87 22.84 -16.48
N GLN A 14 6.50 23.24 -15.38
CA GLN A 14 7.44 22.41 -14.65
C GLN A 14 6.64 21.44 -13.76
N PHE A 15 6.40 20.24 -14.27
CA PHE A 15 6.27 19.09 -13.39
C PHE A 15 7.62 18.95 -12.67
N PRO A 16 7.66 18.88 -11.33
CA PRO A 16 8.90 18.58 -10.64
C PRO A 16 9.24 17.10 -10.85
N SER A 17 9.97 16.81 -11.92
CA SER A 17 10.70 15.55 -12.10
C SER A 17 11.94 15.56 -11.20
N ASN A 18 11.74 15.43 -9.89
CA ASN A 18 12.78 15.15 -8.92
C ASN A 18 12.53 13.78 -8.27
N PHE A 19 12.62 12.72 -9.07
CA PHE A 19 12.88 11.38 -8.53
C PHE A 19 14.37 11.29 -8.19
N SER A 20 14.78 12.02 -7.15
CA SER A 20 16.09 11.84 -6.53
C SER A 20 16.05 10.56 -5.72
N SER A 21 16.86 9.59 -6.13
CA SER A 21 17.11 8.32 -5.45
C SER A 21 17.52 8.54 -3.98
N SER A 22 16.59 8.33 -3.06
CA SER A 22 16.86 8.05 -1.64
C SER A 22 15.71 7.21 -1.10
N ASN A 23 15.99 6.32 -0.14
CA ASN A 23 15.05 5.38 0.50
C ASN A 23 13.84 6.08 1.15
N GLN A 24 12.91 6.60 0.35
CA GLN A 24 11.71 7.26 0.84
C GLN A 24 10.52 6.42 0.43
N LEU A 25 9.81 5.93 1.46
CA LEU A 25 8.53 5.24 1.30
C LEU A 25 7.62 6.10 0.41
N ARG A 26 6.93 5.44 -0.52
CA ARG A 26 6.04 6.14 -1.45
C ARG A 26 4.64 6.14 -0.85
N HIS A 27 4.19 7.32 -0.47
CA HIS A 27 2.89 7.51 0.17
C HIS A 27 1.89 8.06 -0.85
N PHE A 28 0.80 7.34 -1.03
CA PHE A 28 -0.31 7.73 -1.89
C PHE A 28 -1.63 7.77 -1.12
N TYR A 29 -2.59 8.50 -1.67
CA TYR A 29 -3.99 8.37 -1.31
C TYR A 29 -4.87 8.18 -2.54
N VAL A 30 -5.97 7.44 -2.34
CA VAL A 30 -7.07 7.31 -3.29
C VAL A 30 -8.26 8.01 -2.70
N ALA A 31 -8.76 9.03 -3.40
CA ALA A 31 -9.98 9.71 -3.02
C ALA A 31 -11.19 8.82 -3.31
N VAL A 32 -12.06 8.65 -2.31
CA VAL A 32 -13.33 7.95 -2.41
C VAL A 32 -14.44 8.94 -2.12
N ASP A 33 -15.43 9.06 -3.02
CA ASP A 33 -16.51 10.05 -2.85
C ASP A 33 -17.28 9.82 -1.54
N ARG A 34 -17.71 8.56 -1.31
CA ARG A 34 -18.51 8.16 -0.15
C ARG A 34 -18.02 6.84 0.42
N LEU A 35 -18.23 6.65 1.71
CA LEU A 35 -17.87 5.43 2.44
C LEU A 35 -18.39 4.15 1.77
N GLN A 36 -19.62 4.19 1.22
CA GLN A 36 -20.23 3.06 0.53
C GLN A 36 -19.44 2.56 -0.71
N PHE A 37 -18.65 3.43 -1.35
CA PHE A 37 -17.84 3.09 -2.53
C PHE A 37 -16.43 2.60 -2.15
N LYS A 38 -16.08 2.60 -0.86
CA LYS A 38 -14.74 2.24 -0.39
C LYS A 38 -14.41 0.78 -0.69
N MET A 39 -15.38 -0.11 -0.50
CA MET A 39 -15.21 -1.53 -0.83
C MET A 39 -15.02 -1.75 -2.35
N GLU A 40 -15.86 -1.13 -3.18
CA GLU A 40 -15.75 -1.20 -4.64
C GLU A 40 -14.38 -0.70 -5.12
N THR A 41 -13.96 0.46 -4.61
CA THR A 41 -12.65 1.06 -4.93
C THR A 41 -11.49 0.15 -4.49
N LEU A 42 -11.62 -0.56 -3.35
CA LEU A 42 -10.61 -1.51 -2.90
C LEU A 42 -10.49 -2.68 -3.87
N ILE A 43 -11.62 -3.25 -4.29
CA ILE A 43 -11.64 -4.36 -5.24
C ILE A 43 -11.07 -3.95 -6.59
N ASP A 44 -11.38 -2.75 -7.09
CA ASP A 44 -10.80 -2.21 -8.33
C ASP A 44 -9.29 -2.02 -8.21
N LEU A 45 -8.83 -1.45 -7.09
CA LEU A 45 -7.41 -1.28 -6.79
C LEU A 45 -6.69 -2.64 -6.76
N LEU A 46 -7.26 -3.63 -6.08
CA LEU A 46 -6.74 -5.00 -6.06
C LEU A 46 -6.82 -5.66 -7.44
N GLY A 47 -7.81 -5.32 -8.26
CA GLY A 47 -7.91 -5.73 -9.65
C GLY A 47 -6.77 -5.22 -10.51
N VAL A 48 -6.15 -4.09 -10.18
CA VAL A 48 -4.97 -3.59 -10.92
C VAL A 48 -3.67 -4.05 -10.26
N ALA A 49 -3.57 -3.94 -8.93
CA ALA A 49 -2.35 -4.25 -8.17
C ALA A 49 -2.14 -5.77 -7.98
N GLY A 50 -3.19 -6.49 -7.62
CA GLY A 50 -3.15 -7.93 -7.29
C GLY A 50 -3.01 -8.85 -8.50
N ARG A 51 -3.15 -8.33 -9.73
CA ARG A 51 -2.84 -9.09 -10.96
C ARG A 51 -1.34 -9.31 -11.18
N ARG A 52 -0.47 -8.69 -10.37
CA ARG A 52 0.95 -9.01 -10.38
C ARG A 52 1.21 -10.34 -9.66
N THR A 53 2.09 -11.15 -10.23
CA THR A 53 2.34 -12.53 -9.80
C THR A 53 3.05 -12.60 -8.44
N GLY A 54 2.32 -12.85 -7.36
CA GLY A 54 2.92 -13.02 -6.03
C GLY A 54 3.16 -11.73 -5.24
N LEU A 55 2.46 -10.63 -5.53
CA LEU A 55 2.63 -9.36 -4.82
C LEU A 55 2.20 -9.49 -3.34
N PRO A 56 3.07 -9.17 -2.36
CA PRO A 56 2.71 -9.18 -0.94
C PRO A 56 1.98 -7.89 -0.53
N ILE A 57 0.72 -8.03 -0.11
CA ILE A 57 -0.19 -6.93 0.24
C ILE A 57 -0.67 -7.07 1.70
N VAL A 58 -0.66 -5.97 2.45
CA VAL A 58 -1.31 -5.88 3.77
C VAL A 58 -2.40 -4.83 3.72
N VAL A 59 -3.59 -5.16 4.24
CA VAL A 59 -4.71 -4.22 4.41
C VAL A 59 -4.97 -4.03 5.90
N CYS A 60 -4.88 -2.79 6.37
CA CYS A 60 -5.16 -2.47 7.77
C CYS A 60 -6.58 -1.92 7.94
N CYS A 61 -7.31 -2.54 8.87
CA CYS A 61 -8.65 -2.16 9.31
C CYS A 61 -8.62 -1.73 10.78
N SER A 62 -9.52 -0.85 11.19
CA SER A 62 -9.59 -0.34 12.57
C SER A 62 -10.50 -1.19 13.46
N SER A 63 -11.42 -1.95 12.85
CA SER A 63 -12.39 -2.80 13.56
C SER A 63 -12.41 -4.23 12.99
N ARG A 64 -12.97 -5.17 13.77
CA ARG A 64 -13.18 -6.55 13.33
C ARG A 64 -14.24 -6.65 12.23
N ASP A 65 -15.32 -5.90 12.34
CA ASP A 65 -16.41 -5.91 11.38
C ASP A 65 -15.94 -5.48 9.97
N GLU A 66 -15.09 -4.44 9.91
CA GLU A 66 -14.51 -4.00 8.63
C GLU A 66 -13.51 -5.02 8.07
N LEU A 67 -12.72 -5.66 8.94
CA LEU A 67 -11.85 -6.75 8.51
C LEU A 67 -12.66 -7.90 7.90
N ASP A 68 -13.74 -8.33 8.56
CA ASP A 68 -14.60 -9.41 8.05
C ASP A 68 -15.28 -9.03 6.74
N ALA A 69 -15.74 -7.77 6.60
CA ALA A 69 -16.30 -7.26 5.37
C ALA A 69 -15.29 -7.28 4.21
N VAL A 70 -14.06 -6.81 4.46
CA VAL A 70 -12.97 -6.85 3.47
C VAL A 70 -12.63 -8.28 3.10
N CYS A 71 -12.49 -9.18 4.09
CA CYS A 71 -12.22 -10.58 3.83
C CYS A 71 -13.31 -11.23 2.97
N SER A 72 -14.58 -10.96 3.27
CA SER A 72 -15.72 -11.48 2.51
C SER A 72 -15.71 -11.00 1.06
N ALA A 73 -15.44 -9.72 0.83
CA ALA A 73 -15.38 -9.16 -0.52
C ALA A 73 -14.21 -9.72 -1.34
N VAL A 74 -13.02 -9.81 -0.72
CA VAL A 74 -11.78 -10.25 -1.37
C VAL A 74 -11.75 -11.77 -1.61
N SER A 75 -12.48 -12.56 -0.81
CA SER A 75 -12.55 -14.03 -0.98
C SER A 75 -13.04 -14.49 -2.35
N ASN A 76 -13.68 -13.61 -3.12
CA ASN A 76 -14.16 -13.91 -4.47
C ASN A 76 -13.10 -13.69 -5.57
N LEU A 77 -11.90 -13.19 -5.21
CA LEU A 77 -10.85 -12.84 -6.16
C LEU A 77 -9.91 -14.04 -6.37
N PRO A 78 -9.86 -14.66 -7.57
CA PRO A 78 -9.10 -15.89 -7.81
C PRO A 78 -7.58 -15.68 -7.90
N TYR A 79 -7.12 -14.43 -7.86
CA TYR A 79 -5.70 -14.06 -7.96
C TYR A 79 -5.12 -13.62 -6.61
N ILE A 80 -5.88 -13.77 -5.51
CA ILE A 80 -5.46 -13.37 -4.17
C ILE A 80 -5.58 -14.55 -3.19
N SER A 81 -4.45 -14.96 -2.63
CA SER A 81 -4.41 -15.83 -1.47
C SER A 81 -4.59 -14.99 -0.20
N LEU A 82 -5.82 -14.98 0.33
CA LEU A 82 -6.20 -14.19 1.50
C LEU A 82 -5.88 -14.89 2.83
N SER A 83 -5.42 -14.11 3.81
CA SER A 83 -5.33 -14.47 5.22
C SER A 83 -5.77 -13.30 6.10
N SER A 84 -6.20 -13.56 7.32
CA SER A 84 -6.65 -12.52 8.26
C SER A 84 -5.94 -12.63 9.59
N LEU A 85 -5.62 -11.49 10.21
CA LEU A 85 -4.97 -11.36 11.51
C LEU A 85 -5.81 -10.54 12.49
N TYR A 86 -6.24 -11.17 13.59
CA TYR A 86 -7.16 -10.60 14.56
C TYR A 86 -6.99 -11.22 15.96
N SER A 87 -7.60 -10.62 16.99
CA SER A 87 -7.14 -10.74 18.38
C SER A 87 -7.47 -12.05 19.10
N ASP A 88 -8.44 -12.81 18.62
CA ASP A 88 -8.85 -14.10 19.19
C ASP A 88 -8.16 -15.32 18.54
N GLN A 89 -7.29 -15.09 17.54
CA GLN A 89 -6.52 -16.15 16.91
C GLN A 89 -5.44 -16.71 17.84
N ALA A 90 -5.23 -18.03 17.77
CA ALA A 90 -4.16 -18.67 18.52
C ALA A 90 -2.79 -18.17 18.07
N GLU A 91 -1.85 -18.03 19.00
CA GLU A 91 -0.49 -17.55 18.71
C GLU A 91 0.24 -18.41 17.66
N ALA A 92 -0.01 -19.73 17.67
CA ALA A 92 0.53 -20.65 16.68
C ALA A 92 -0.01 -20.39 15.26
N GLU A 93 -1.31 -20.10 15.14
CA GLU A 93 -1.93 -19.75 13.85
C GLU A 93 -1.40 -18.41 13.34
N ARG A 94 -1.35 -17.39 14.22
CA ARG A 94 -0.77 -16.08 13.91
C ARG A 94 0.67 -16.22 13.40
N SER A 95 1.48 -17.02 14.08
CA SER A 95 2.87 -17.26 13.71
C SER A 95 3.00 -17.95 12.35
N SER A 96 2.14 -18.94 12.08
CA SER A 96 2.11 -19.64 10.79
C SER A 96 1.69 -18.72 9.64
N ILE A 97 0.71 -17.85 9.84
CA ILE A 97 0.27 -16.86 8.83
C ILE A 97 1.41 -15.89 8.51
N LEU A 98 2.05 -15.33 9.55
CA LEU A 98 3.16 -14.39 9.38
C LEU A 98 4.37 -15.03 8.71
N GLU A 99 4.68 -16.28 9.04
CA GLU A 99 5.78 -17.03 8.43
C GLU A 99 5.53 -17.27 6.93
N LYS A 100 4.35 -17.78 6.56
CA LYS A 100 3.95 -17.98 5.16
C LYS A 100 4.03 -16.66 4.36
N PHE A 101 3.59 -15.56 4.96
CA PHE A 101 3.65 -14.25 4.30
C PHE A 101 5.09 -13.77 4.10
N ARG A 102 5.96 -13.93 5.11
CA ARG A 102 7.39 -13.59 4.97
C ARG A 102 8.07 -14.42 3.88
N GLU A 103 7.73 -15.70 3.75
CA GLU A 103 8.21 -16.54 2.65
C GLU A 103 7.73 -16.04 1.28
N ALA A 104 6.45 -15.64 1.17
CA ALA A 104 5.91 -15.06 -0.06
C ALA A 104 6.65 -13.75 -0.43
N THR A 105 6.87 -12.87 0.53
CA THR A 105 7.66 -11.64 0.35
C THR A 105 9.10 -11.94 -0.10
N ALA A 106 9.76 -12.93 0.50
CA ALA A 106 11.12 -13.30 0.13
C ALA A 106 11.20 -13.83 -1.31
N LYS A 107 10.21 -14.63 -1.74
CA LYS A 107 10.09 -15.13 -3.12
C LYS A 107 9.88 -13.98 -4.11
N TRP A 108 8.98 -13.05 -3.80
CA TRP A 108 8.73 -11.86 -4.62
C TRP A 108 10.00 -11.03 -4.84
N ASN A 109 10.77 -10.76 -3.77
CA ASN A 109 12.01 -9.98 -3.86
C ASN A 109 13.07 -10.64 -4.76
N GLN A 110 13.14 -11.97 -4.77
CA GLN A 110 14.04 -12.72 -5.65
C GLN A 110 13.62 -12.61 -7.12
N GLN A 111 12.31 -12.70 -7.42
CA GLN A 111 11.79 -12.58 -8.78
C GLN A 111 12.05 -11.20 -9.38
N VAL A 112 11.87 -10.12 -8.61
CA VAL A 112 12.14 -8.74 -9.05
C VAL A 112 13.63 -8.55 -9.40
N THR A 113 14.52 -9.21 -8.66
CA THR A 113 15.98 -9.13 -8.91
C THR A 113 16.38 -9.83 -10.22
N VAL A 114 15.74 -10.95 -10.55
CA VAL A 114 16.03 -11.73 -11.79
C VAL A 114 15.48 -11.05 -13.04
N GLN A 115 14.33 -10.37 -12.98
CA GLN A 115 13.76 -9.66 -14.15
C GLN A 115 14.57 -8.43 -14.60
N THR A 116 15.54 -7.98 -13.81
CA THR A 116 16.43 -6.85 -14.17
C THR A 116 17.68 -7.33 -14.95
N GLY A 117 17.89 -8.64 -15.14
CA GLY A 117 19.04 -9.20 -15.84
C GLY A 117 18.68 -10.40 -16.71
N ASP A 118 18.59 -10.15 -18.01
CA ASP A 118 18.48 -11.10 -19.13
C ASP A 118 17.18 -11.91 -19.26
N GLY A 119 16.63 -11.87 -20.48
CA GLY A 119 15.39 -12.53 -20.85
C GLY A 119 15.50 -14.05 -20.80
N HIS A 120 14.94 -14.65 -19.75
CA HIS A 120 14.70 -16.08 -19.69
C HIS A 120 13.21 -16.32 -19.50
N GLU A 121 12.63 -17.19 -20.34
CA GLU A 121 11.23 -17.58 -20.30
C GLU A 121 10.90 -18.17 -18.93
N VAL A 122 10.01 -17.49 -18.20
CA VAL A 122 9.52 -17.92 -16.90
C VAL A 122 8.34 -18.85 -17.15
N GLY A 123 8.48 -20.11 -16.70
CA GLY A 123 7.39 -21.06 -16.66
C GLY A 123 6.18 -20.47 -15.92
N ASN A 124 5.00 -20.68 -16.51
CA ASN A 124 3.72 -20.09 -16.15
C ASN A 124 3.16 -20.64 -14.83
N ASP A 125 3.84 -20.43 -13.72
CA ASP A 125 3.21 -20.51 -12.40
C ASP A 125 2.52 -19.17 -12.15
N GLU A 126 1.22 -19.10 -12.45
CA GLU A 126 0.34 -18.00 -12.05
C GLU A 126 0.32 -17.92 -10.51
N GLN A 127 1.29 -17.22 -9.94
CA GLN A 127 1.41 -17.10 -8.49
C GLN A 127 0.41 -16.05 -7.99
N GLU A 128 -0.56 -16.49 -7.19
CA GLU A 128 -1.52 -15.61 -6.54
C GLU A 128 -0.80 -14.56 -5.67
N SER A 129 -1.30 -13.33 -5.67
CA SER A 129 -0.85 -12.30 -4.73
C SER A 129 -1.18 -12.72 -3.31
N CYS A 130 -0.21 -12.61 -2.40
CA CYS A 130 -0.42 -12.95 -1.00
C CYS A 130 -0.96 -11.73 -0.26
N MET A 131 -2.12 -11.84 0.38
CA MET A 131 -2.76 -10.73 1.08
C MET A 131 -3.09 -11.06 2.53
N ILE A 132 -2.72 -10.18 3.46
CA ILE A 132 -3.17 -10.23 4.85
C ILE A 132 -4.08 -9.04 5.14
N VAL A 133 -5.25 -9.28 5.73
CA VAL A 133 -6.09 -8.24 6.33
C VAL A 133 -5.90 -8.27 7.85
N VAL A 134 -5.58 -7.14 8.47
CA VAL A 134 -5.16 -7.08 9.88
C VAL A 134 -5.80 -5.92 10.63
N THR A 135 -6.13 -6.12 11.90
CA THR A 135 -6.50 -5.03 12.81
C THR A 135 -5.27 -4.43 13.49
N ASP A 136 -5.33 -3.14 13.85
CA ASP A 136 -4.22 -2.47 14.55
C ASP A 136 -3.77 -3.20 15.81
N THR A 137 -4.69 -3.82 16.55
CA THR A 137 -4.39 -4.59 17.77
C THR A 137 -3.44 -5.76 17.53
N CYS A 138 -3.40 -6.30 16.31
CA CYS A 138 -2.67 -7.52 15.95
C CYS A 138 -1.36 -7.24 15.21
N LEU A 139 -1.02 -5.97 14.99
CA LEU A 139 0.24 -5.59 14.37
C LEU A 139 1.43 -5.97 15.26
N PRO A 140 2.48 -6.59 14.70
CA PRO A 140 3.69 -6.94 15.44
C PRO A 140 4.25 -5.75 16.23
N LEU A 141 4.58 -5.96 17.50
CA LEU A 141 5.23 -4.95 18.34
C LEU A 141 6.73 -4.95 18.08
N VAL A 142 7.16 -4.24 17.03
CA VAL A 142 8.57 -4.15 16.64
C VAL A 142 9.44 -3.57 17.76
N ALA A 143 8.90 -2.62 18.54
CA ALA A 143 9.58 -2.06 19.71
C ALA A 143 9.84 -3.09 20.83
N SER A 144 9.07 -4.18 20.86
CA SER A 144 9.22 -5.29 21.80
C SER A 144 10.05 -6.46 21.22
N GLY A 145 10.62 -6.30 20.03
CA GLY A 145 11.47 -7.29 19.37
C GLY A 145 10.75 -8.24 18.41
N GLU A 146 9.46 -8.02 18.13
CA GLU A 146 8.77 -8.79 17.09
C GLU A 146 9.27 -8.39 15.69
N SER A 147 9.25 -9.35 14.76
CA SER A 147 9.62 -9.08 13.36
C SER A 147 8.47 -8.38 12.61
N PRO A 148 8.76 -7.39 11.75
CA PRO A 148 7.76 -6.77 10.91
C PRO A 148 7.28 -7.72 9.80
N ILE A 149 6.06 -7.49 9.30
CA ILE A 149 5.44 -8.26 8.21
C ILE A 149 6.19 -8.03 6.88
N SER A 150 6.73 -6.82 6.67
CA SER A 150 7.56 -6.43 5.51
C SER A 150 6.87 -6.58 4.14
N ALA A 151 5.60 -6.21 4.04
CA ALA A 151 4.83 -6.20 2.81
C ALA A 151 5.33 -5.17 1.79
N ARG A 152 5.03 -5.41 0.51
CA ARG A 152 5.37 -4.49 -0.57
C ARG A 152 4.36 -3.36 -0.69
N VAL A 153 3.08 -3.67 -0.45
CA VAL A 153 1.99 -2.71 -0.46
C VAL A 153 1.26 -2.75 0.88
N LEU A 154 1.10 -1.59 1.49
CA LEU A 154 0.24 -1.38 2.65
C LEU A 154 -0.96 -0.54 2.23
N ILE A 155 -2.18 -1.06 2.38
CA ILE A 155 -3.41 -0.33 2.15
C ILE A 155 -4.04 -0.01 3.50
N ASN A 156 -4.17 1.27 3.80
CA ASN A 156 -4.99 1.74 4.90
C ASN A 156 -6.44 1.82 4.41
N TYR A 157 -7.21 0.76 4.65
CA TYR A 157 -8.63 0.75 4.29
C TYR A 157 -9.38 1.80 5.09
N GLU A 158 -9.01 2.06 6.34
CA GLU A 158 -9.43 3.25 7.09
C GLU A 158 -8.22 4.13 7.38
N LEU A 159 -8.39 5.45 7.16
CA LEU A 159 -7.34 6.43 7.39
C LEU A 159 -7.06 6.55 8.90
N PRO A 160 -5.82 6.31 9.36
CA PRO A 160 -5.51 6.51 10.77
C PRO A 160 -5.69 7.96 11.19
N THR A 161 -6.44 8.18 12.28
CA THR A 161 -6.69 9.52 12.83
C THR A 161 -5.54 10.07 13.65
N LYS A 162 -4.62 9.20 14.09
CA LYS A 162 -3.46 9.54 14.92
C LYS A 162 -2.17 9.19 14.20
N LYS A 163 -1.18 10.09 14.28
CA LYS A 163 0.19 9.89 13.78
C LYS A 163 0.81 8.58 14.30
N GLU A 164 0.66 8.30 15.59
CA GLU A 164 1.24 7.11 16.22
C GLU A 164 0.72 5.82 15.57
N THR A 165 -0.59 5.73 15.33
CA THR A 165 -1.20 4.60 14.64
C THR A 165 -0.67 4.47 13.21
N TYR A 166 -0.56 5.59 12.48
CA TYR A 166 -0.01 5.60 11.13
C TYR A 166 1.44 5.10 11.08
N THR A 167 2.30 5.65 11.95
CA THR A 167 3.70 5.22 12.08
C THR A 167 3.80 3.74 12.44
N ARG A 168 2.96 3.26 13.36
CA ARG A 168 2.95 1.83 13.74
C ARG A 168 2.56 0.93 12.57
N ARG A 169 1.55 1.31 11.77
CA ARG A 169 1.20 0.55 10.55
C ARG A 169 2.38 0.48 9.59
N LEU A 170 3.05 1.60 9.34
CA LEU A 170 4.26 1.64 8.50
C LEU A 170 5.35 0.71 9.02
N THR A 171 5.76 0.85 10.28
CA THR A 171 6.91 0.12 10.83
C THR A 171 6.63 -1.37 10.99
N SER A 172 5.40 -1.75 11.34
CA SER A 172 5.03 -3.14 11.52
C SER A 172 4.72 -3.85 10.20
N CYS A 173 4.20 -3.14 9.18
CA CYS A 173 3.68 -3.79 7.97
C CYS A 173 4.56 -3.65 6.74
N LEU A 174 5.29 -2.55 6.58
CA LEU A 174 5.82 -2.15 5.28
C LEU A 174 7.34 -2.36 5.17
N ALA A 175 7.79 -2.85 4.02
CA ALA A 175 9.21 -2.89 3.67
C ALA A 175 9.77 -1.49 3.36
N ALA A 176 11.09 -1.29 3.48
CA ALA A 176 11.75 0.02 3.37
C ALA A 176 11.56 0.73 2.01
N ASP A 177 11.26 -0.01 0.96
CA ASP A 177 11.02 0.47 -0.40
C ASP A 177 9.56 0.26 -0.86
N GLY A 178 8.68 -0.10 0.09
CA GLY A 178 7.27 -0.36 -0.14
C GLY A 178 6.44 0.89 -0.41
N ILE A 179 5.17 0.64 -0.75
CA ILE A 179 4.17 1.65 -1.09
C ILE A 179 3.05 1.63 -0.06
N VAL A 180 2.62 2.80 0.38
CA VAL A 180 1.44 2.97 1.23
C VAL A 180 0.34 3.64 0.45
N ILE A 181 -0.86 3.09 0.50
CA ILE A 181 -2.05 3.63 -0.15
C ILE A 181 -3.10 3.89 0.92
N ASN A 182 -3.53 5.14 1.04
CA ASN A 182 -4.58 5.53 1.98
C ASN A 182 -5.90 5.69 1.25
N MET A 183 -6.94 4.98 1.69
CA MET A 183 -8.29 5.19 1.16
C MET A 183 -8.98 6.31 1.94
N VAL A 184 -9.20 7.45 1.29
CA VAL A 184 -9.62 8.70 1.93
C VAL A 184 -10.99 9.08 1.43
N VAL A 185 -11.99 9.08 2.31
CA VAL A 185 -13.33 9.56 1.98
C VAL A 185 -13.35 11.09 1.98
N GLY A 186 -14.24 11.75 1.23
CA GLY A 186 -14.28 13.21 1.12
C GLY A 186 -14.31 13.99 2.45
N GLY A 187 -14.88 13.42 3.52
CA GLY A 187 -14.87 14.01 4.86
C GLY A 187 -13.53 13.92 5.62
N GLU A 188 -12.58 13.11 5.14
CA GLU A 188 -11.32 12.80 5.83
C GLU A 188 -10.12 13.61 5.31
N VAL A 189 -10.33 14.51 4.33
CA VAL A 189 -9.26 15.31 3.71
C VAL A 189 -8.51 16.18 4.75
N VAL A 190 -9.22 16.72 5.74
CA VAL A 190 -8.60 17.48 6.84
C VAL A 190 -7.70 16.58 7.67
N THR A 191 -8.17 15.37 8.01
CA THR A 191 -7.39 14.37 8.76
C THR A 191 -6.14 13.95 7.99
N LEU A 192 -6.25 13.75 6.68
CA LEU A 192 -5.11 13.42 5.82
C LEU A 192 -4.04 14.52 5.86
N LYS A 193 -4.44 15.80 5.73
CA LYS A 193 -3.52 16.93 5.80
C LYS A 193 -2.86 17.06 7.17
N SER A 194 -3.64 16.93 8.24
CA SER A 194 -3.08 16.92 9.61
C SER A 194 -2.09 15.78 9.82
N LEU A 195 -2.32 14.61 9.23
CA LEU A 195 -1.41 13.48 9.28
C LEU A 195 -0.11 13.75 8.51
N GLU A 196 -0.22 14.33 7.32
CA GLU A 196 0.90 14.74 6.48
C GLU A 196 1.80 15.75 7.21
N GLU A 197 1.21 16.83 7.72
CA GLU A 197 1.90 17.89 8.47
C GLU A 197 2.57 17.35 9.75
N SER A 198 1.82 16.58 10.54
CA SER A 198 2.36 16.06 11.82
C SER A 198 3.44 15.01 11.61
N SER A 199 3.41 14.27 10.49
CA SER A 199 4.38 13.21 10.19
C SER A 199 5.59 13.71 9.39
N GLY A 200 5.51 14.91 8.79
CA GLY A 200 6.56 15.43 7.92
C GLY A 200 6.73 14.61 6.65
N LEU A 201 5.64 13.99 6.18
CA LEU A 201 5.62 13.16 4.98
C LEU A 201 4.98 13.94 3.83
N ASN A 202 5.11 13.43 2.60
CA ASN A 202 4.34 13.92 1.47
C ASN A 202 3.44 12.79 0.97
N ILE A 203 2.12 12.98 1.03
CA ILE A 203 1.14 11.98 0.59
C ILE A 203 0.54 12.44 -0.74
N ALA A 204 1.04 11.88 -1.84
CA ALA A 204 0.61 12.26 -3.18
C ALA A 204 -0.73 11.60 -3.55
N GLU A 205 -1.45 12.19 -4.50
CA GLU A 205 -2.60 11.51 -5.11
C GLU A 205 -2.12 10.30 -5.92
N MET A 206 -2.90 9.22 -5.91
CA MET A 206 -2.55 8.01 -6.65
C MET A 206 -2.54 8.28 -8.17
N PRO A 207 -1.45 7.94 -8.89
CA PRO A 207 -1.40 8.13 -10.33
C PRO A 207 -2.36 7.17 -11.05
N ILE A 208 -2.81 7.59 -12.23
CA ILE A 208 -3.72 6.82 -13.09
C ILE A 208 -3.10 5.45 -13.44
N ASN A 209 -1.80 5.43 -13.72
CA ASN A 209 -1.04 4.22 -14.02
C ASN A 209 -0.42 3.64 -12.74
N ILE A 210 -1.23 2.92 -11.96
CA ILE A 210 -0.81 2.23 -10.72
C ILE A 210 0.34 1.24 -11.00
N SER A 211 0.38 0.68 -12.21
CA SER A 211 1.45 -0.22 -12.65
C SER A 211 2.82 0.46 -12.73
N GLU A 212 2.94 1.78 -12.83
CA GLU A 212 4.24 2.46 -12.89
C GLU A 212 4.87 2.65 -11.50
N ILE A 213 4.04 2.63 -10.44
CA ILE A 213 4.53 2.79 -9.07
C ILE A 213 4.87 1.45 -8.42
N LEU A 214 4.19 0.35 -8.75
CA LEU A 214 4.38 -0.96 -8.13
C LEU A 214 5.65 -1.69 -8.57
#